data_AF-A0A1G9L8T1-F1
#
_entry.id   AF-A0A1G9L8T1-F1
#
_cell.length_a   1.000
_cell.length_b   1.000
_cell.length_c   1.000
_cell.angle_alpha   90.00
_cell.angle_beta   90.00
_cell.angle_gamma   90.00
#
_symmetry.space_group_name_H-M   'P 1'
#
loop_
_entity.id
_entity.type
_entity.pdbx_description
1 polymer ?
#
loop_
_entity_poly.entity_id
_entity_poly.type
_entity_poly.pdbx_seq_one_letter_code
_entity_poly.pdbx_strand_id
1 'polypeptide(L)'
;MKPNVRRHTGLVLAEFKTGVFTPMESVWTDPKEETSFMSMTRTAVPLLLATSVLTGCAGLQKSDWPTCAALGGLTGAAIGAIESSSYAGWGALAAGTTAGAYCWVHGQGEEETVAAVEEQPMPEPTPMPEAAEPVRVELDVKFDFDKSVVKPESYDDIRSLADFMKQYPQTSTVVEGHTDSIGTDAYNQGLSERRANAVRDVLVNQYGIEGSRVDTVGYGESRPVADNATDAGRAINRRVEAEVEARP
;
A
#
# COMPACT_ATOMS: atom_id res chain seq x y z
N MET A 1 16.37 -10.90 70.49
CA MET A 1 16.17 -9.73 69.60
C MET A 1 15.64 -10.21 68.25
N LYS A 2 14.69 -9.47 67.66
CA LYS A 2 13.97 -9.73 66.38
C LYS A 2 14.93 -9.95 65.20
N PRO A 3 14.52 -10.64 64.11
CA PRO A 3 13.72 -10.01 63.04
C PRO A 3 12.80 -11.06 62.33
N ASN A 4 12.01 -10.84 61.28
CA ASN A 4 11.45 -9.70 60.57
C ASN A 4 10.20 -10.26 59.88
N VAL A 5 9.16 -9.45 59.74
CA VAL A 5 7.95 -9.80 59.00
C VAL A 5 8.19 -9.57 57.51
N ARG A 6 7.88 -10.56 56.65
CA ARG A 6 7.40 -10.30 55.28
C ARG A 6 6.25 -11.23 54.97
N ARG A 7 5.07 -10.64 54.78
CA ARG A 7 3.86 -11.32 54.33
C ARG A 7 3.95 -11.51 52.81
N HIS A 8 3.84 -12.75 52.35
CA HIS A 8 3.58 -13.05 50.95
C HIS A 8 2.07 -12.96 50.72
N THR A 9 1.66 -12.01 49.89
CA THR A 9 0.30 -11.89 49.35
C THR A 9 0.20 -12.88 48.18
N GLY A 10 -0.27 -14.09 48.46
CA GLY A 10 -0.74 -15.03 47.43
C GLY A 10 -2.24 -14.82 47.22
N LEU A 11 -2.62 -14.31 46.05
CA LEU A 11 -4.01 -14.24 45.61
C LEU A 11 -4.42 -15.64 45.13
N VAL A 12 -5.17 -16.37 45.95
CA VAL A 12 -5.74 -17.68 45.58
C VAL A 12 -7.16 -17.43 45.07
N LEU A 13 -7.36 -17.54 43.75
CA LEU A 13 -8.69 -17.70 43.15
C LEU A 13 -9.09 -19.18 43.29
N ALA A 14 -10.10 -19.44 44.12
CA ALA A 14 -10.69 -20.77 44.30
C ALA A 14 -12.09 -20.77 43.69
N GLU A 15 -12.28 -21.51 42.60
CA GLU A 15 -13.61 -21.90 42.11
C GLU A 15 -14.02 -23.22 42.78
N PHE A 16 -15.11 -23.15 43.53
CA PHE A 16 -15.72 -24.26 44.25
C PHE A 16 -16.67 -25.01 43.32
N LYS A 17 -16.28 -26.17 42.80
CA LYS A 17 -17.26 -27.13 42.28
C LYS A 17 -16.80 -28.58 42.50
N THR A 18 -17.65 -29.30 43.23
CA THR A 18 -17.71 -30.75 43.44
C THR A 18 -16.56 -31.38 44.24
N GLY A 19 -16.89 -31.75 45.48
CA GLY A 19 -15.96 -32.34 46.44
C GLY A 19 -15.58 -33.78 46.11
N VAL A 20 -14.26 -33.99 46.01
CA VAL A 20 -13.54 -35.18 46.44
C VAL A 20 -12.17 -34.67 46.94
N PHE A 21 -11.87 -34.92 48.21
CA PHE A 21 -10.63 -34.49 48.85
C PHE A 21 -9.57 -35.59 48.66
N THR A 22 -8.70 -35.43 47.67
CA THR A 22 -7.46 -36.22 47.53
C THR A 22 -6.26 -35.37 47.96
N PRO A 23 -5.45 -35.79 48.94
CA PRO A 23 -4.18 -35.14 49.24
C PRO A 23 -3.12 -35.80 48.36
N MET A 24 -2.54 -35.08 47.40
CA MET A 24 -1.39 -35.58 46.65
C MET A 24 -0.31 -34.51 46.54
N GLU A 25 0.70 -34.70 47.39
CA GLU A 25 2.12 -34.44 47.22
C GLU A 25 2.59 -33.04 46.78
N SER A 26 3.24 -32.36 47.73
CA SER A 26 4.20 -31.31 47.46
C SER A 26 5.35 -31.87 46.61
N VAL A 27 5.40 -31.46 45.34
CA VAL A 27 6.55 -31.68 44.47
C VAL A 27 7.69 -30.81 44.99
N TRP A 28 8.58 -31.44 45.77
CA TRP A 28 9.90 -30.89 46.05
C TRP A 28 10.76 -31.13 44.82
N THR A 29 10.99 -30.08 44.03
CA THR A 29 12.00 -30.10 42.96
C THR A 29 13.38 -30.16 43.61
N ASP A 30 14.10 -31.25 43.35
CA ASP A 30 15.47 -31.46 43.81
C ASP A 30 16.42 -30.38 43.25
N PRO A 31 17.23 -29.68 44.07
CA PRO A 31 18.14 -28.61 43.60
C PRO A 31 19.31 -29.11 42.74
N LYS A 32 19.38 -30.42 42.44
CA LYS A 32 20.44 -31.01 41.60
C LYS A 32 20.09 -31.01 40.11
N GLU A 33 18.83 -30.78 39.72
CA GLU A 33 18.46 -30.69 38.30
C GLU A 33 18.78 -29.32 37.66
N GLU A 34 18.78 -28.23 38.44
CA GLU A 34 19.10 -26.89 37.91
C GLU A 34 20.54 -26.76 37.39
N THR A 35 21.50 -27.47 38.01
CA THR A 35 22.90 -27.39 37.59
C THR A 35 23.19 -28.11 36.27
N SER A 36 22.39 -29.12 35.92
CA SER A 36 22.54 -29.86 34.64
C SER A 36 21.92 -29.09 33.47
N PHE A 37 20.76 -28.46 33.71
CA PHE A 37 20.04 -27.67 32.71
C PHE A 37 20.83 -26.43 32.26
N MET A 38 21.58 -25.80 33.18
CA MET A 38 22.36 -24.60 32.90
C MET A 38 23.70 -24.90 32.18
N SER A 39 24.21 -26.14 32.27
CA SER A 39 25.40 -26.58 31.53
C SER A 39 25.06 -27.03 30.10
N MET A 40 23.88 -27.62 29.89
CA MET A 40 23.45 -28.08 28.57
C MET A 40 23.01 -26.92 27.65
N THR A 41 22.45 -25.85 28.22
CA THR A 41 22.05 -24.65 27.47
C THR A 41 23.24 -23.82 26.98
N ARG A 42 24.39 -23.84 27.68
CA ARG A 42 25.60 -23.12 27.26
C ARG A 42 26.31 -23.72 26.04
N THR A 43 26.12 -25.00 25.75
CA THR A 43 26.77 -25.69 24.62
C THR A 43 25.82 -25.95 23.46
N ALA A 44 24.54 -26.25 23.74
CA ALA A 44 23.59 -26.61 22.68
C ALA A 44 23.00 -25.39 21.93
N VAL A 45 22.76 -24.28 22.62
CA VAL A 45 22.16 -23.06 22.04
C VAL A 45 23.07 -22.38 20.99
N PRO A 46 24.39 -22.19 21.21
CA PRO A 46 25.25 -21.62 20.18
C PRO A 46 25.43 -22.55 18.98
N LEU A 47 25.40 -23.88 19.18
CA LEU A 47 25.50 -24.85 18.09
C LEU A 47 24.25 -24.82 17.18
N LEU A 48 23.06 -24.73 17.78
CA LEU A 48 21.79 -24.60 17.04
C LEU A 48 21.69 -23.26 16.31
N LEU A 49 22.08 -22.15 16.95
CA LEU A 49 22.12 -20.84 16.29
C LEU A 49 23.13 -20.80 15.14
N ALA A 50 24.31 -21.39 15.30
CA ALA A 50 25.31 -21.47 14.23
C ALA A 50 24.79 -22.21 12.99
N THR A 51 24.02 -23.29 13.16
CA THR A 51 23.41 -24.01 12.03
C THR A 51 22.33 -23.19 11.32
N SER A 52 21.56 -22.37 12.05
CA SER A 52 20.51 -21.52 11.47
C SER A 52 21.06 -20.33 10.66
N VAL A 53 22.21 -19.79 11.06
CA VAL A 53 22.86 -18.67 10.36
C VAL A 53 23.50 -19.13 9.04
N LEU A 54 24.02 -20.36 8.98
CA LEU A 54 24.59 -20.92 7.76
C LEU A 54 23.55 -21.14 6.65
N THR A 55 22.30 -21.45 7.00
CA THR A 55 21.20 -21.62 6.02
C THR A 55 20.64 -20.27 5.53
N GLY A 56 20.90 -19.17 6.24
CA GLY A 56 20.41 -17.83 5.89
C GLY A 56 21.11 -17.15 4.71
N CYS A 57 22.19 -17.71 4.16
CA CYS A 57 22.96 -17.10 3.07
C CYS A 57 22.76 -17.79 1.70
N ALA A 58 21.99 -18.88 1.63
CA ALA A 58 21.69 -19.57 0.38
C ALA A 58 20.60 -18.82 -0.42
N GLY A 59 20.97 -17.69 -1.02
CA GLY A 59 20.04 -16.90 -1.86
C GLY A 59 20.49 -15.50 -2.28
N LEU A 60 21.70 -15.06 -1.91
CA LEU A 60 22.17 -13.69 -2.20
C LEU A 60 23.12 -13.64 -3.41
N GLN A 61 22.95 -12.60 -4.23
CA GLN A 61 23.64 -12.39 -5.50
C GLN A 61 25.07 -11.84 -5.26
N LYS A 62 25.97 -12.02 -6.24
CA LYS A 62 27.41 -11.70 -6.15
C LYS A 62 27.73 -10.24 -5.75
N SER A 63 26.79 -9.30 -5.89
CA SER A 63 26.94 -7.88 -5.55
C SER A 63 26.80 -7.54 -4.06
N ASP A 64 26.22 -8.41 -3.24
CA ASP A 64 25.86 -8.09 -1.83
C ASP A 64 26.90 -8.53 -0.78
N TRP A 65 28.08 -8.98 -1.24
CA TRP A 65 29.16 -9.52 -0.40
C TRP A 65 29.63 -8.60 0.75
N PRO A 66 29.83 -7.28 0.58
CA PRO A 66 30.27 -6.41 1.68
C PRO A 66 29.27 -6.36 2.83
N THR A 67 27.97 -6.45 2.53
CA THR A 67 26.88 -6.39 3.50
C THR A 67 26.79 -7.68 4.32
N CYS A 68 26.97 -8.84 3.66
CA CYS A 68 27.01 -10.15 4.33
C CYS A 68 28.22 -10.29 5.26
N ALA A 69 29.40 -9.83 4.82
CA ALA A 69 30.60 -9.85 5.66
C ALA A 69 30.46 -8.93 6.88
N ALA A 70 29.82 -7.76 6.70
CA ALA A 70 29.55 -6.83 7.80
C ALA A 70 28.56 -7.41 8.82
N LEU A 71 27.44 -8.00 8.36
CA LEU A 71 26.46 -8.65 9.23
C LEU A 71 27.02 -9.88 9.96
N GLY A 72 27.80 -10.71 9.26
CA GLY A 72 28.46 -11.88 9.84
C GLY A 72 29.51 -11.48 10.89
N GLY A 73 30.30 -10.44 10.62
CA GLY A 73 31.30 -9.92 11.55
C GLY A 73 30.69 -9.33 12.83
N LEU A 74 29.58 -8.59 12.72
CA LEU A 74 28.87 -8.04 13.89
C LEU A 74 28.26 -9.13 14.75
N THR A 75 27.65 -10.14 14.12
CA THR A 75 27.05 -11.28 14.84
C THR A 75 28.13 -12.12 15.52
N GLY A 76 29.26 -12.39 14.85
CA GLY A 76 30.41 -13.09 15.43
C GLY A 76 31.07 -12.32 16.57
N ALA A 77 31.15 -10.98 16.48
CA ALA A 77 31.64 -10.13 17.57
C ALA A 77 30.72 -10.16 18.79
N ALA A 78 29.40 -10.11 18.58
CA ALA A 78 28.42 -10.15 19.66
C ALA A 78 28.46 -11.49 20.41
N ILE A 79 28.60 -12.61 19.69
CA ILE A 79 28.74 -13.94 20.31
C ILE A 79 30.10 -14.07 21.01
N GLY A 80 31.21 -13.55 20.46
CA GLY A 80 32.51 -13.59 21.14
C GLY A 80 32.58 -12.72 22.39
N ALA A 81 31.80 -11.65 22.46
CA ALA A 81 31.78 -10.71 23.59
C ALA A 81 31.13 -11.26 24.86
N ILE A 82 30.32 -12.33 24.77
CA ILE A 82 29.72 -12.95 25.97
C ILE A 82 30.74 -13.73 26.80
N GLU A 83 31.87 -14.13 26.20
CA GLU A 83 32.93 -14.89 26.87
C GLU A 83 34.04 -13.95 27.39
N SER A 84 34.59 -13.09 26.53
CA SER A 84 35.47 -11.99 26.95
C SER A 84 35.66 -10.94 25.85
N SER A 85 36.06 -9.73 26.22
CA SER A 85 36.36 -8.66 25.24
C SER A 85 37.53 -9.01 24.31
N SER A 86 38.46 -9.86 24.75
CA SER A 86 39.52 -10.41 23.93
C SER A 86 39.02 -11.47 22.93
N TYR A 87 37.98 -12.24 23.26
CA TYR A 87 37.35 -13.20 22.35
C TYR A 87 36.41 -12.55 21.32
N ALA A 88 35.86 -11.35 21.60
CA ALA A 88 35.06 -10.59 20.65
C ALA A 88 35.84 -10.23 19.36
N GLY A 89 37.10 -9.80 19.51
CA GLY A 89 37.96 -9.46 18.37
C GLY A 89 38.34 -10.68 17.51
N TRP A 90 38.62 -11.81 18.16
CA TRP A 90 38.92 -13.07 17.46
C TRP A 90 37.67 -13.68 16.79
N GLY A 91 36.49 -13.56 17.40
CA GLY A 91 35.22 -14.04 16.83
C GLY A 91 34.84 -13.31 15.54
N ALA A 92 35.06 -11.99 15.47
CA ALA A 92 34.83 -11.20 14.27
C ALA A 92 35.80 -11.58 13.13
N LEU A 93 37.08 -11.79 13.45
CA LEU A 93 38.10 -12.20 12.48
C LEU A 93 37.87 -13.63 11.98
N ALA A 94 37.59 -14.58 12.86
CA ALA A 94 37.33 -15.97 12.47
C ALA A 94 36.10 -16.07 11.57
N ALA A 95 34.97 -15.46 11.95
CA ALA A 95 33.76 -15.50 11.14
C ALA A 95 33.93 -14.80 9.77
N GLY A 96 34.57 -13.63 9.75
CA GLY A 96 34.82 -12.88 8.51
C GLY A 96 35.77 -13.60 7.55
N THR A 97 36.86 -14.18 8.06
CA THR A 97 37.84 -14.91 7.25
C THR A 97 37.33 -16.26 6.77
N THR A 98 36.60 -17.01 7.60
CA THR A 98 36.02 -18.30 7.20
C THR A 98 34.92 -18.12 6.15
N ALA A 99 34.03 -17.12 6.30
CA ALA A 99 33.04 -16.81 5.27
C ALA A 99 33.73 -16.40 3.95
N GLY A 100 34.77 -15.56 4.02
CA GLY A 100 35.58 -15.14 2.86
C GLY A 100 36.27 -16.30 2.16
N ALA A 101 36.90 -17.20 2.91
CA ALA A 101 37.57 -18.37 2.37
C ALA A 101 36.57 -19.37 1.77
N TYR A 102 35.42 -19.58 2.42
CA TYR A 102 34.38 -20.47 1.91
C TYR A 102 33.82 -19.99 0.57
N CYS A 103 33.52 -18.70 0.43
CA CYS A 103 33.09 -18.12 -0.86
C CYS A 103 34.22 -18.04 -1.90
N TRP A 104 35.50 -17.96 -1.50
CA TRP A 104 36.62 -18.03 -2.44
C TRP A 104 36.81 -19.45 -2.98
N VAL A 105 36.64 -20.48 -2.14
CA VAL A 105 36.78 -21.90 -2.53
C VAL A 105 35.55 -22.42 -3.28
N HIS A 106 34.34 -22.00 -2.92
CA HIS A 106 33.09 -22.47 -3.53
C HIS A 106 32.47 -21.47 -4.53
N GLY A 107 33.11 -20.33 -4.78
CA GLY A 107 32.62 -19.26 -5.66
C GLY A 107 33.23 -19.22 -7.06
N GLN A 108 33.99 -20.24 -7.46
CA GLN A 108 34.26 -20.53 -8.87
C GLN A 108 33.08 -21.40 -9.33
N GLY A 109 32.08 -20.85 -10.01
CA GLY A 109 32.29 -20.44 -11.39
C GLY A 109 32.48 -21.68 -12.25
N GLU A 110 31.53 -22.63 -12.18
CA GLU A 110 31.35 -23.54 -13.30
C GLU A 110 30.91 -22.66 -14.48
N GLU A 111 31.88 -22.28 -15.31
CA GLU A 111 31.65 -22.13 -16.75
C GLU A 111 31.20 -23.52 -17.23
N GLU A 112 29.94 -23.87 -16.96
CA GLU A 112 29.29 -24.93 -17.70
C GLU A 112 29.21 -24.40 -19.13
N THR A 113 30.08 -24.96 -19.96
CA THR A 113 30.13 -24.75 -21.40
C THR A 113 28.71 -24.78 -21.92
N VAL A 114 28.22 -23.62 -22.34
CA VAL A 114 26.98 -23.48 -23.10
C VAL A 114 27.23 -24.25 -24.39
N ALA A 115 26.90 -25.54 -24.40
CA ALA A 115 26.58 -26.24 -25.62
C ALA A 115 25.61 -25.33 -26.35
N ALA A 116 25.91 -24.99 -27.60
CA ALA A 116 24.97 -24.33 -28.47
C ALA A 116 23.70 -25.18 -28.51
N VAL A 117 22.76 -24.85 -27.62
CA VAL A 117 21.38 -25.25 -27.72
C VAL A 117 20.89 -24.48 -28.92
N GLU A 118 20.65 -25.19 -30.02
CA GLU A 118 19.84 -24.71 -31.12
C GLU A 118 18.62 -24.03 -30.49
N GLU A 119 18.50 -22.72 -30.71
CA GLU A 119 17.55 -21.82 -30.06
C GLU A 119 16.13 -22.31 -30.33
N GLN A 120 15.63 -23.21 -29.47
CA GLN A 120 14.21 -23.49 -29.40
C GLN A 120 13.59 -22.16 -29.00
N PRO A 121 12.68 -21.59 -29.80
CA PRO A 121 12.13 -20.28 -29.51
C PRO A 121 11.57 -20.31 -28.10
N MET A 122 12.18 -19.53 -27.20
CA MET A 122 11.61 -19.28 -25.90
C MET A 122 10.16 -18.84 -26.13
N PRO A 123 9.16 -19.39 -25.40
CA PRO A 123 7.86 -18.76 -25.40
C PRO A 123 8.09 -17.30 -25.02
N GLU A 124 7.67 -16.39 -25.90
CA GLU A 124 7.71 -14.95 -25.62
C GLU A 124 7.17 -14.73 -24.21
N PRO A 125 7.79 -13.83 -23.41
CA PRO A 125 7.21 -13.44 -22.14
C PRO A 125 5.77 -13.00 -22.44
N THR A 126 4.79 -13.77 -21.96
CA THR A 126 3.39 -13.39 -22.09
C THR A 126 3.30 -11.98 -21.53
N PRO A 127 2.82 -10.99 -22.31
CA PRO A 127 2.72 -9.64 -21.82
C PRO A 127 1.94 -9.71 -20.51
N MET A 128 2.53 -9.23 -19.41
CA MET A 128 1.74 -8.85 -18.25
C MET A 128 0.60 -8.00 -18.79
N PRO A 129 -0.66 -8.21 -18.38
CA PRO A 129 -1.76 -7.42 -18.89
C PRO A 129 -1.38 -5.95 -18.69
N GLU A 130 -1.14 -5.26 -19.80
CA GLU A 130 -0.93 -3.83 -19.87
C GLU A 130 -2.07 -3.22 -19.05
N ALA A 131 -1.73 -2.53 -17.97
CA ALA A 131 -2.72 -1.90 -17.12
C ALA A 131 -3.55 -1.02 -18.05
N ALA A 132 -4.80 -1.41 -18.27
CA ALA A 132 -5.61 -0.81 -19.30
C ALA A 132 -5.67 0.70 -19.08
N GLU A 133 -5.31 1.48 -20.09
CA GLU A 133 -5.21 2.93 -19.93
C GLU A 133 -6.57 3.52 -19.55
N PRO A 134 -6.62 4.49 -18.63
CA PRO A 134 -7.87 5.12 -18.25
C PRO A 134 -8.48 5.83 -19.46
N VAL A 135 -9.74 5.54 -19.76
CA VAL A 135 -10.49 6.23 -20.82
C VAL A 135 -11.21 7.41 -20.16
N ARG A 136 -10.96 8.62 -20.68
CA ARG A 136 -11.57 9.87 -20.20
C ARG A 136 -12.48 10.46 -21.27
N VAL A 137 -13.67 10.87 -20.87
CA VAL A 137 -14.64 11.61 -21.70
C VAL A 137 -14.96 12.94 -21.03
N GLU A 138 -14.89 14.02 -21.80
CA GLU A 138 -15.19 15.38 -21.37
C GLU A 138 -16.42 15.91 -22.11
N LEU A 139 -17.23 16.69 -21.41
CA LEU A 139 -18.40 17.38 -21.91
C LEU A 139 -18.25 18.88 -21.68
N ASP A 140 -18.52 19.68 -22.71
CA ASP A 140 -18.57 21.14 -22.62
C ASP A 140 -19.83 21.66 -23.34
N VAL A 141 -20.80 22.15 -22.56
CA VAL A 141 -22.09 22.63 -23.07
C VAL A 141 -22.18 24.14 -22.91
N LYS A 142 -22.44 24.86 -24.01
CA LYS A 142 -22.55 26.33 -24.01
C LYS A 142 -23.99 26.82 -23.81
N PHE A 143 -24.12 27.94 -23.10
CA PHE A 143 -25.41 28.56 -22.78
C PHE A 143 -25.54 30.00 -23.29
N ASP A 144 -26.77 30.35 -23.64
CA ASP A 144 -27.13 31.75 -23.93
C ASP A 144 -27.05 32.61 -22.66
N PHE A 145 -26.96 33.93 -22.89
CA PHE A 145 -26.99 34.91 -21.81
C PHE A 145 -28.26 34.77 -20.97
N ASP A 146 -28.09 34.72 -19.64
CA ASP A 146 -29.15 34.60 -18.64
C ASP A 146 -30.13 33.41 -18.82
N LYS A 147 -29.70 32.35 -19.52
CA LYS A 147 -30.50 31.14 -19.71
C LYS A 147 -29.83 29.91 -19.13
N SER A 148 -30.66 28.96 -18.73
CA SER A 148 -30.28 27.61 -18.28
C SER A 148 -30.89 26.49 -19.14
N VAL A 149 -31.36 26.83 -20.34
CA VAL A 149 -31.95 25.85 -21.27
C VAL A 149 -30.83 25.25 -22.11
N VAL A 150 -30.75 23.92 -22.12
CA VAL A 150 -29.80 23.16 -22.97
C VAL A 150 -30.23 23.28 -24.42
N LYS A 151 -29.29 23.63 -25.30
CA LYS A 151 -29.55 23.79 -26.73
C LYS A 151 -29.68 22.43 -27.42
N PRO A 152 -30.52 22.29 -28.46
CA PRO A 152 -30.65 21.06 -29.24
C PRO A 152 -29.32 20.50 -29.76
N GLU A 153 -28.41 21.39 -30.17
CA GLU A 153 -27.07 21.02 -30.66
C GLU A 153 -26.18 20.31 -29.62
N SER A 154 -26.41 20.54 -28.32
CA SER A 154 -25.61 19.93 -27.25
C SER A 154 -26.14 18.57 -26.79
N TYR A 155 -27.30 18.12 -27.29
CA TYR A 155 -27.85 16.82 -26.90
C TYR A 155 -27.00 15.66 -27.39
N ASP A 156 -26.35 15.78 -28.56
CA ASP A 156 -25.48 14.73 -29.08
C ASP A 156 -24.25 14.54 -28.19
N ASP A 157 -23.64 15.63 -27.71
CA ASP A 157 -22.49 15.56 -26.79
C ASP A 157 -22.89 14.97 -25.41
N ILE A 158 -24.04 15.39 -24.87
CA ILE A 158 -24.57 14.84 -23.61
C ILE A 158 -24.88 13.34 -23.77
N ARG A 159 -25.38 12.93 -24.94
CA ARG A 159 -25.63 11.53 -25.26
C ARG A 159 -24.33 10.72 -25.25
N SER A 160 -23.26 11.22 -25.86
CA SER A 160 -21.95 10.53 -25.86
C SER A 160 -21.43 10.28 -24.44
N LEU A 161 -21.57 11.27 -23.54
CA LEU A 161 -21.24 11.09 -22.13
C LEU A 161 -22.13 10.03 -21.47
N ALA A 162 -23.44 10.07 -21.72
CA ALA A 162 -24.38 9.10 -21.16
C ALA A 162 -24.10 7.66 -21.64
N ASP A 163 -23.79 7.48 -22.92
CA ASP A 163 -23.46 6.17 -23.49
C ASP A 163 -22.16 5.62 -22.88
N PHE A 164 -21.16 6.48 -22.62
CA PHE A 164 -19.96 6.11 -21.87
C PHE A 164 -20.28 5.67 -20.42
N MET A 165 -21.10 6.43 -19.70
CA MET A 165 -21.53 6.07 -18.34
C MET A 165 -22.36 4.78 -18.28
N LYS A 166 -23.06 4.42 -19.36
CA LYS A 166 -23.77 3.13 -19.48
C LYS A 166 -22.80 1.98 -19.72
N GLN A 167 -21.77 2.20 -20.53
CA GLN A 167 -20.74 1.20 -20.79
C GLN A 167 -19.92 0.89 -19.52
N TYR A 168 -19.73 1.88 -18.64
CA TYR A 168 -19.00 1.74 -17.38
C TYR A 168 -19.89 2.07 -16.17
N PRO A 169 -20.68 1.11 -15.65
CA PRO A 169 -21.65 1.36 -14.57
C PRO A 169 -21.05 1.85 -13.25
N GLN A 170 -19.77 1.57 -13.01
CA GLN A 170 -19.03 1.99 -11.81
C GLN A 170 -18.62 3.47 -11.79
N THR A 171 -18.74 4.20 -12.90
CA THR A 171 -18.30 5.59 -12.96
C THR A 171 -19.35 6.56 -12.43
N SER A 172 -18.92 7.69 -11.88
CA SER A 172 -19.76 8.82 -11.51
C SER A 172 -19.24 10.08 -12.19
N THR A 173 -20.09 11.08 -12.35
CA THR A 173 -19.71 12.38 -12.92
C THR A 173 -20.16 13.52 -12.03
N VAL A 174 -19.39 14.60 -12.03
CA VAL A 174 -19.75 15.87 -11.42
C VAL A 174 -19.98 16.87 -12.56
N VAL A 175 -21.19 17.41 -12.61
CA VAL A 175 -21.59 18.41 -13.60
C VAL A 175 -21.35 19.80 -13.00
N GLU A 176 -20.38 20.51 -13.54
CA GLU A 176 -19.90 21.80 -13.06
C GLU A 176 -20.50 22.95 -13.89
N GLY A 177 -21.29 23.81 -13.25
CA GLY A 177 -21.91 24.96 -13.89
C GLY A 177 -21.09 26.24 -13.73
N HIS A 178 -21.03 27.05 -14.79
CA HIS A 178 -20.32 28.33 -14.81
C HIS A 178 -21.14 29.45 -15.46
N THR A 179 -20.80 30.70 -15.12
CA THR A 179 -21.35 31.92 -15.73
C THR A 179 -20.26 32.85 -16.25
N ASP A 180 -20.67 33.88 -16.98
CA ASP A 180 -19.85 35.07 -17.18
C ASP A 180 -19.91 35.97 -15.94
N SER A 181 -19.13 37.05 -15.94
CA SER A 181 -19.03 37.99 -14.82
C SER A 181 -20.10 39.09 -14.81
N ILE A 182 -21.19 38.93 -15.57
CA ILE A 182 -22.27 39.93 -15.60
C ILE A 182 -23.30 39.54 -14.55
N GLY A 183 -23.49 40.39 -13.55
CA GLY A 183 -24.47 40.19 -12.50
C GLY A 183 -23.86 40.30 -11.12
N THR A 184 -24.55 39.76 -10.12
CA THR A 184 -24.00 39.62 -8.76
C THR A 184 -23.55 38.18 -8.55
N ASP A 185 -22.53 37.95 -7.73
CA ASP A 185 -22.01 36.63 -7.41
C ASP A 185 -23.12 35.67 -6.96
N ALA A 186 -24.02 36.14 -6.09
CA ALA A 186 -25.14 35.33 -5.60
C ALA A 186 -26.13 34.93 -6.71
N TYR A 187 -26.39 35.84 -7.66
CA TYR A 187 -27.22 35.52 -8.82
C TYR A 187 -26.54 34.49 -9.73
N ASN A 188 -25.26 34.70 -10.02
CA ASN A 188 -24.46 33.85 -10.88
C ASN A 188 -24.25 32.46 -10.28
N GLN A 189 -24.08 32.38 -8.96
CA GLN A 189 -24.09 31.12 -8.23
C GLN A 189 -25.38 30.35 -8.50
N GLY A 190 -26.54 30.95 -8.26
CA GLY A 190 -27.82 30.29 -8.51
C GLY A 190 -28.07 29.95 -10.00
N LEU A 191 -27.59 30.78 -10.94
CA LEU A 191 -27.70 30.51 -12.37
C LEU A 191 -26.83 29.32 -12.80
N SER A 192 -25.60 29.23 -12.28
CA SER A 192 -24.69 28.13 -12.54
C SER A 192 -25.25 26.79 -12.05
N GLU A 193 -25.85 26.77 -10.85
CA GLU A 193 -26.51 25.59 -10.30
C GLU A 193 -27.69 25.14 -11.16
N ARG A 194 -28.52 26.09 -11.63
CA ARG A 194 -29.63 25.78 -12.55
C ARG A 194 -29.15 25.18 -13.87
N ARG A 195 -28.02 25.65 -14.42
CA ARG A 195 -27.41 25.11 -15.64
C ARG A 195 -26.91 23.68 -15.43
N ALA A 196 -26.18 23.44 -14.35
CA ALA A 196 -25.70 22.10 -14.00
C ALA A 196 -26.87 21.12 -13.81
N ASN A 197 -27.92 21.55 -13.10
CA ASN A 197 -29.13 20.76 -12.91
C ASN A 197 -29.85 20.47 -14.23
N ALA A 198 -29.91 21.41 -15.18
CA ALA A 198 -30.52 21.17 -16.48
C ALA A 198 -29.80 20.08 -17.28
N VAL A 199 -28.46 20.04 -17.25
CA VAL A 199 -27.67 18.98 -17.91
C VAL A 199 -27.85 17.64 -17.18
N ARG A 200 -27.85 17.64 -15.84
CA ARG A 200 -28.18 16.45 -15.05
C ARG A 200 -29.57 15.90 -15.39
N ASP A 201 -30.57 16.76 -15.50
CA ASP A 201 -31.93 16.35 -15.82
C ASP A 201 -32.02 15.73 -17.22
N VAL A 202 -31.23 16.20 -18.18
CA VAL A 202 -31.14 15.56 -19.51
C VAL A 202 -30.49 14.16 -19.39
N LEU A 203 -29.37 14.04 -18.67
CA LEU A 203 -28.69 12.75 -18.44
C LEU A 203 -29.62 11.73 -17.75
N VAL A 204 -30.34 12.14 -16.73
CA VAL A 204 -31.22 11.27 -15.94
C VAL A 204 -32.52 10.98 -16.67
N ASN A 205 -33.25 12.00 -17.10
CA ASN A 205 -34.62 11.82 -17.60
C ASN A 205 -34.68 11.36 -19.06
N GLN A 206 -33.76 11.82 -19.92
CA GLN A 206 -33.77 11.45 -21.34
C GLN A 206 -32.89 10.23 -21.64
N TYR A 207 -31.71 10.16 -21.03
CA TYR A 207 -30.76 9.09 -21.30
C TYR A 207 -30.79 7.96 -20.25
N GLY A 208 -31.49 8.13 -19.13
CA GLY A 208 -31.73 7.06 -18.16
C GLY A 208 -30.53 6.74 -17.27
N ILE A 209 -29.63 7.71 -17.05
CA ILE A 209 -28.54 7.55 -16.08
C ILE A 209 -29.11 7.63 -14.67
N GLU A 210 -28.61 6.77 -13.77
CA GLU A 210 -29.04 6.79 -12.37
C GLU A 210 -28.64 8.11 -11.71
N GLY A 211 -29.61 8.81 -11.11
CA GLY A 211 -29.39 10.13 -10.53
C GLY A 211 -28.43 10.17 -9.33
N SER A 212 -28.09 9.01 -8.75
CA SER A 212 -27.06 8.84 -7.71
C SER A 212 -25.63 8.91 -8.27
N ARG A 213 -25.45 8.77 -9.59
CA ARG A 213 -24.15 8.81 -10.28
C ARG A 213 -23.81 10.17 -10.88
N VAL A 214 -24.74 11.13 -10.77
CA VAL A 214 -24.64 12.46 -11.38
C VAL A 214 -24.84 13.51 -10.30
N ASP A 215 -23.72 14.06 -9.83
CA ASP A 215 -23.70 15.20 -8.91
C ASP A 215 -23.66 16.51 -9.69
N THR A 216 -24.14 17.59 -9.08
CA THR A 216 -24.13 18.94 -9.68
C THR A 216 -23.50 19.94 -8.73
N VAL A 217 -22.66 20.82 -9.28
CA VAL A 217 -22.02 21.91 -8.52
C VAL A 217 -22.08 23.18 -9.38
N GLY A 218 -22.50 24.29 -8.80
CA GLY A 218 -22.38 25.60 -9.42
C GLY A 218 -21.17 26.35 -8.87
N TYR A 219 -20.37 26.97 -9.73
CA TYR A 219 -19.24 27.81 -9.33
C TYR A 219 -19.49 29.30 -9.61
N GLY A 220 -20.65 29.66 -10.15
CA GLY A 220 -20.93 31.02 -10.62
C GLY A 220 -19.85 31.51 -11.60
N GLU A 221 -19.34 32.71 -11.35
CA GLU A 221 -18.31 33.37 -12.17
C GLU A 221 -16.87 33.14 -11.69
N SER A 222 -16.68 32.34 -10.63
CA SER A 222 -15.38 32.21 -9.93
C SER A 222 -14.29 31.47 -10.72
N ARG A 223 -14.67 30.72 -11.76
CA ARG A 223 -13.77 29.92 -12.60
C ARG A 223 -13.91 30.26 -14.10
N PRO A 224 -13.47 31.46 -14.53
CA PRO A 224 -13.50 31.83 -15.94
C PRO A 224 -12.37 31.14 -16.72
N VAL A 225 -12.66 30.73 -17.96
CA VAL A 225 -11.68 30.13 -18.89
C VAL A 225 -11.30 31.09 -20.03
N ALA A 226 -12.09 32.14 -20.22
CA ALA A 226 -11.85 33.19 -21.20
C ALA A 226 -12.07 34.59 -20.58
N ASP A 227 -11.60 35.62 -21.29
CA ASP A 227 -11.68 37.00 -20.82
C ASP A 227 -13.13 37.53 -20.79
N ASN A 228 -13.61 37.86 -19.59
CA ASN A 228 -14.95 38.42 -19.39
C ASN A 228 -15.11 39.86 -19.92
N ALA A 229 -14.03 40.56 -20.22
CA ALA A 229 -14.10 41.90 -20.82
C ALA A 229 -14.71 41.87 -22.23
N THR A 230 -14.57 40.74 -22.95
CA THR A 230 -15.07 40.59 -24.32
C THR A 230 -16.37 39.80 -24.38
N ASP A 231 -17.27 40.17 -25.29
CA ASP A 231 -18.53 39.45 -25.52
C ASP A 231 -18.30 37.97 -25.90
N ALA A 232 -17.26 37.73 -26.70
CA ALA A 232 -16.84 36.40 -27.11
C ALA A 232 -16.35 35.56 -25.92
N GLY A 233 -15.48 36.11 -25.06
CA GLY A 233 -15.00 35.39 -23.89
C GLY A 233 -16.10 35.10 -22.87
N ARG A 234 -17.05 36.02 -22.67
CA ARG A 234 -18.25 35.74 -21.86
C ARG A 234 -19.08 34.59 -22.43
N ALA A 235 -19.22 34.50 -23.75
CA ALA A 235 -19.91 33.39 -24.38
C ALA A 235 -19.24 32.03 -24.13
N ILE A 236 -17.91 32.00 -24.09
CA ILE A 236 -17.15 30.79 -23.74
C ILE A 236 -17.35 30.43 -22.26
N ASN A 237 -17.36 31.41 -21.36
CA ASN A 237 -17.50 31.21 -19.91
C ASN A 237 -18.89 30.71 -19.49
N ARG A 238 -19.95 31.06 -20.22
CA ARG A 238 -21.31 30.55 -20.00
C ARG A 238 -21.39 29.08 -20.43
N ARG A 239 -20.93 28.19 -19.57
CA ARG A 239 -20.78 26.77 -19.90
C ARG A 239 -21.12 25.85 -18.73
N VAL A 240 -21.30 24.58 -19.05
CA VAL A 240 -21.29 23.46 -18.12
C VAL A 240 -20.22 22.49 -18.56
N GLU A 241 -19.39 22.07 -17.63
CA GLU A 241 -18.35 21.07 -17.86
C GLU A 241 -18.69 19.79 -17.09
N ALA A 242 -18.38 18.63 -17.65
CA ALA A 242 -18.42 17.37 -16.92
C ALA A 242 -17.32 16.44 -17.45
N GLU A 243 -16.79 15.61 -16.56
CA GLU A 243 -15.75 14.63 -16.88
C GLU A 243 -16.13 13.27 -16.31
N VAL A 244 -15.78 12.21 -17.03
CA VAL A 244 -15.83 10.84 -16.53
C VAL A 244 -14.56 10.11 -16.94
N GLU A 245 -13.87 9.54 -15.96
CA GLU A 245 -12.74 8.63 -16.15
C GLU A 245 -13.20 7.20 -15.80
N ALA A 246 -12.93 6.23 -16.68
CA ALA A 246 -13.10 4.81 -16.40
C ALA A 246 -11.75 4.10 -16.51
N ARG A 247 -11.45 3.25 -15.53
CA ARG A 247 -10.33 2.30 -15.59
C ARG A 247 -10.89 0.94 -16.02
N PRO A 248 -10.46 0.39 -17.16
CA PRO A 248 -10.96 -0.90 -17.65
C PRO A 248 -10.57 -2.07 -16.75
#